data_AF-A0A284VLX5-F1
#
_entry.id   AF-A0A284VLX5-F1
#
_cell.length_a   1.000
_cell.length_b   1.000
_cell.length_c   1.000
_cell.angle_alpha   90.00
_cell.angle_beta   90.00
_cell.angle_gamma   90.00
#
_symmetry.space_group_name_H-M   'P 1'
#
loop_
_entity.id
_entity.type
_entity.pdbx_description
1 polymer ?
#
loop_
_entity_poly.entity_id
_entity_poly.type
_entity_poly.pdbx_seq_one_letter_code
_entity_poly.pdbx_strand_id
1 'polypeptide(L)'
;MYVIQTKGEGFVNDMASAVEEAGIKGCVLITMADLPLITPQLLDRIIEKYGNVNKPALSVHMKLEVFTRLGIRPDTVFHKNGGFIVPCGINILDADRIRVEQEDYNFILDYEVLALNVNTQAELAVCERYLEKFRVAKNSC
;
A
#
# COMPACT_ATOMS: atom_id res chain seq x y z
N MET A 1 17.79 -13.46 -6.54
CA MET A 1 16.58 -12.69 -6.88
C MET A 1 15.65 -13.64 -7.60
N TYR A 2 14.48 -13.90 -7.05
CA TYR A 2 13.46 -14.76 -7.65
C TYR A 2 12.45 -13.85 -8.34
N VAL A 3 12.14 -14.13 -9.60
CA VAL A 3 11.24 -13.32 -10.43
C VAL A 3 10.21 -14.26 -11.02
N ILE A 4 8.94 -13.96 -10.82
CA ILE A 4 7.82 -14.69 -11.40
C ILE A 4 7.20 -13.80 -12.47
N GLN A 5 7.06 -14.33 -13.67
CA GLN A 5 6.40 -13.64 -14.77
C GLN A 5 4.93 -14.02 -14.79
N THR A 6 4.06 -13.06 -14.54
CA THR A 6 2.60 -13.23 -14.60
C THR A 6 2.07 -12.95 -16.01
N LYS A 7 0.78 -13.23 -16.24
CA LYS A 7 0.17 -13.13 -17.56
C LYS A 7 -0.26 -11.71 -17.95
N GLY A 8 -0.31 -10.78 -16.99
CA GLY A 8 -0.80 -9.43 -17.24
C GLY A 8 -2.33 -9.37 -17.33
N GLU A 9 -3.05 -10.34 -16.74
CA GLU A 9 -4.52 -10.44 -16.83
C GLU A 9 -5.25 -9.54 -15.80
N GLY A 10 -4.50 -8.67 -15.13
CA GLY A 10 -4.98 -7.75 -14.11
C GLY A 10 -4.39 -8.07 -12.73
N PHE A 11 -4.33 -7.04 -11.88
CA PHE A 11 -3.64 -7.09 -10.59
C PHE A 11 -4.01 -8.30 -9.72
N VAL A 12 -5.30 -8.57 -9.55
CA VAL A 12 -5.77 -9.64 -8.65
C VAL A 12 -5.34 -11.02 -9.14
N ASN A 13 -5.52 -11.31 -10.43
CA ASN A 13 -5.17 -12.61 -11.02
C ASN A 13 -3.67 -12.84 -11.02
N ASP A 14 -2.89 -11.81 -11.34
CA ASP A 14 -1.44 -11.86 -11.39
C ASP A 14 -0.84 -12.01 -10.00
N MET A 15 -1.30 -11.22 -9.02
CA MET A 15 -0.89 -11.34 -7.61
C MET A 15 -1.16 -12.75 -7.09
N ALA A 16 -2.39 -13.27 -7.27
CA ALA A 16 -2.74 -14.61 -6.78
C ALA A 16 -1.87 -15.70 -7.40
N SER A 17 -1.63 -15.62 -8.70
CA SER A 17 -0.79 -16.59 -9.41
C SER A 17 0.67 -16.52 -8.95
N ALA A 18 1.21 -15.32 -8.71
CA ALA A 18 2.56 -15.14 -8.20
C ALA A 18 2.73 -15.69 -6.76
N VAL A 19 1.75 -15.47 -5.89
CA VAL A 19 1.75 -16.01 -4.52
C VAL A 19 1.76 -17.55 -4.52
N GLU A 20 0.94 -18.15 -5.39
CA GLU A 20 0.87 -19.61 -5.54
C GLU A 20 2.15 -20.19 -6.13
N GLU A 21 2.69 -19.60 -7.19
CA GLU A 21 3.93 -20.05 -7.84
C GLU A 21 5.14 -19.93 -6.90
N ALA A 22 5.19 -18.88 -6.08
CA ALA A 22 6.21 -18.70 -5.06
C ALA A 22 6.09 -19.70 -3.89
N GLY A 23 4.98 -20.46 -3.80
CA GLY A 23 4.74 -21.41 -2.73
C GLY A 23 4.56 -20.76 -1.35
N ILE A 24 4.12 -19.49 -1.31
CA ILE A 24 3.93 -18.76 -0.05
C ILE A 24 2.74 -19.34 0.71
N LYS A 25 2.87 -19.40 2.05
CA LYS A 25 1.87 -19.97 2.97
C LYS A 25 1.64 -19.04 4.15
N GLY A 26 0.43 -19.06 4.71
CA GLY A 26 0.03 -18.15 5.79
C GLY A 26 -0.04 -16.69 5.33
N CYS A 27 0.49 -15.77 6.12
CA CYS A 27 0.38 -14.33 5.87
C CYS A 27 1.35 -13.85 4.76
N VAL A 28 0.84 -13.08 3.80
CA VAL A 28 1.63 -12.43 2.76
C VAL A 28 1.38 -10.92 2.72
N LEU A 29 2.46 -10.13 2.69
CA LEU A 29 2.40 -8.69 2.48
C LEU A 29 2.61 -8.38 0.99
N ILE A 30 1.65 -7.68 0.40
CA ILE A 30 1.65 -7.24 -0.99
C ILE A 30 1.80 -5.71 -1.01
N THR A 31 2.72 -5.22 -1.84
CA THR A 31 2.96 -3.79 -2.03
C THR A 31 3.11 -3.47 -3.51
N MET A 32 2.65 -2.29 -3.91
CA MET A 32 2.84 -1.78 -5.26
C MET A 32 4.22 -1.13 -5.42
N ALA A 33 4.80 -1.24 -6.62
CA ALA A 33 6.14 -0.74 -6.90
C ALA A 33 6.22 0.79 -7.04
N ASP A 34 5.08 1.47 -7.17
CA ASP A 34 4.94 2.91 -7.35
C ASP A 34 4.93 3.70 -6.03
N LEU A 35 5.38 3.10 -4.92
CA LEU A 35 5.45 3.68 -3.57
C LEU A 35 6.90 4.01 -3.16
N PRO A 36 7.55 5.03 -3.77
CA PRO A 36 8.98 5.28 -3.59
C PRO A 36 9.39 5.74 -2.18
N LEU A 37 8.43 6.18 -1.36
CA LEU A 37 8.69 6.74 -0.03
C LEU A 37 8.39 5.76 1.12
N ILE A 38 8.04 4.51 0.82
CA ILE A 38 7.77 3.51 1.86
C ILE A 38 9.02 3.27 2.72
N THR A 39 8.83 3.09 4.03
CA THR A 39 9.92 2.90 5.00
C THR A 39 9.73 1.59 5.78
N PRO A 40 10.81 0.98 6.30
CA PRO A 40 10.70 -0.21 7.16
C PRO A 40 9.79 0.02 8.38
N GLN A 41 9.92 1.17 9.05
CA GLN A 41 9.13 1.50 10.24
C GLN A 41 7.63 1.54 9.96
N LEU A 42 7.26 1.92 8.75
CA LEU A 42 5.88 1.95 8.31
C LEU A 42 5.33 0.56 8.02
N LEU A 43 6.13 -0.30 7.39
CA LEU A 43 5.79 -1.71 7.19
C LEU A 43 5.65 -2.44 8.53
N ASP A 44 6.58 -2.22 9.46
CA ASP A 44 6.55 -2.80 10.81
C ASP A 44 5.24 -2.43 11.52
N ARG A 45 4.83 -1.16 11.46
CA ARG A 45 3.56 -0.70 12.02
C ARG A 45 2.34 -1.36 11.38
N ILE A 46 2.36 -1.56 10.05
CA ILE A 46 1.26 -2.23 9.33
C ILE A 46 1.15 -3.70 9.75
N ILE A 47 2.30 -4.39 9.86
CA ILE A 47 2.38 -5.79 10.29
C ILE A 47 1.93 -5.93 11.76
N GLU A 48 2.40 -5.06 12.64
CA GLU A 48 1.97 -5.01 14.04
C GLU A 48 0.47 -4.78 14.15
N LYS A 49 -0.08 -3.85 13.35
CA LYS A 49 -1.53 -3.61 13.33
C LYS A 49 -2.30 -4.85 12.86
N TYR A 50 -1.82 -5.56 11.85
CA TYR A 50 -2.43 -6.81 11.37
C TYR A 50 -2.49 -7.86 12.48
N GLY A 51 -1.40 -8.06 13.23
CA GLY A 51 -1.35 -9.00 14.35
C GLY A 51 -2.33 -8.68 15.50
N ASN A 52 -2.81 -7.43 15.56
CA ASN A 52 -3.74 -6.96 16.60
C ASN A 52 -5.21 -6.90 16.13
N VAL A 53 -5.53 -7.29 14.89
CA VAL A 53 -6.90 -7.31 14.39
C VAL A 53 -7.37 -8.73 14.12
N ASN A 54 -8.63 -9.03 14.47
CA ASN A 54 -9.23 -10.34 14.22
C ASN A 54 -9.87 -10.39 12.83
N LYS A 55 -9.06 -10.21 11.78
CA LYS A 55 -9.49 -10.28 10.36
C LYS A 55 -8.43 -11.01 9.53
N PRO A 56 -8.83 -11.82 8.52
CA PRO A 56 -7.88 -12.56 7.69
C PRO A 56 -7.03 -11.65 6.79
N ALA A 57 -7.55 -10.48 6.42
CA ALA A 57 -6.86 -9.51 5.59
C ALA A 57 -6.80 -8.12 6.23
N LEU A 58 -5.83 -7.32 5.81
CA LEU A 58 -5.74 -5.89 6.12
C LEU A 58 -5.35 -5.10 4.87
N SER A 59 -6.11 -4.05 4.58
CA SER A 59 -5.88 -3.16 3.45
C SER A 59 -5.56 -1.77 3.99
N VAL A 60 -4.43 -1.20 3.58
CA VAL A 60 -4.01 0.14 4.03
C VAL A 60 -4.63 1.20 3.16
N HIS A 61 -5.23 2.19 3.82
CA HIS A 61 -5.95 3.28 3.17
C HIS A 61 -5.55 4.63 3.75
N MET A 62 -5.57 5.66 2.93
CA MET A 62 -5.39 7.04 3.35
C MET A 62 -6.73 7.74 3.46
N LYS A 63 -6.80 8.69 4.39
CA LYS A 63 -7.85 9.70 4.42
C LYS A 63 -7.82 10.55 3.15
N LEU A 64 -8.98 10.87 2.59
CA LEU A 64 -9.07 11.72 1.39
C LEU A 64 -8.41 13.10 1.60
N GLU A 65 -8.48 13.63 2.82
CA GLU A 65 -7.90 14.93 3.18
C GLU A 65 -6.38 15.00 2.97
N VAL A 66 -5.68 13.86 3.01
CA VAL A 66 -4.23 13.78 2.73
C VAL A 66 -3.93 14.21 1.30
N PHE A 67 -4.73 13.76 0.33
CA PHE A 67 -4.56 14.09 -1.09
C PHE A 67 -4.85 15.57 -1.34
N THR A 68 -5.87 16.12 -0.68
CA THR A 68 -6.19 17.55 -0.73
C THR A 68 -5.03 18.41 -0.24
N ARG A 69 -4.36 18.04 0.86
CA ARG A 69 -3.18 18.78 1.37
C ARG A 69 -2.00 18.71 0.42
N LEU A 70 -1.82 17.58 -0.25
CA LEU A 70 -0.74 17.36 -1.21
C LEU A 70 -1.00 17.99 -2.58
N GLY A 71 -2.24 18.44 -2.85
CA GLY A 71 -2.63 18.98 -4.15
C GLY A 71 -2.65 17.94 -5.26
N ILE A 72 -2.81 16.66 -4.90
CA ILE A 72 -2.88 15.53 -5.83
C ILE A 72 -4.31 14.99 -5.87
N ARG A 73 -4.71 14.41 -7.00
CA ARG A 73 -6.04 13.81 -7.17
C ARG A 73 -5.88 12.29 -7.08
N PRO A 74 -6.58 11.60 -6.17
CA PRO A 74 -6.54 10.13 -6.13
C PRO A 74 -7.29 9.55 -7.34
N ASP A 75 -6.77 8.44 -7.88
CA ASP A 75 -7.41 7.72 -8.98
C ASP A 75 -8.67 6.98 -8.53
N THR A 76 -8.66 6.45 -7.31
CA THR A 76 -9.76 5.66 -6.75
C THR A 76 -10.13 6.17 -5.36
N VAL A 77 -11.42 6.31 -5.09
CA VAL A 77 -11.95 6.67 -3.77
C VAL A 77 -13.07 5.70 -3.41
N PHE A 78 -13.00 5.14 -2.21
CA PHE A 78 -14.05 4.29 -1.65
C PHE A 78 -14.85 5.03 -0.58
N HIS A 79 -16.14 4.74 -0.51
CA HIS A 79 -16.97 5.14 0.61
C HIS A 79 -17.08 3.95 1.58
N LYS A 80 -16.31 4.00 2.67
CA LYS A 80 -16.28 2.95 3.73
C LYS A 80 -16.17 3.61 5.10
N ASN A 81 -16.67 2.94 6.14
CA ASN A 81 -16.56 3.38 7.54
C ASN A 81 -17.09 4.82 7.80
N GLY A 82 -18.11 5.24 7.06
CA GLY A 82 -18.72 6.58 7.21
C GLY A 82 -17.89 7.73 6.63
N GLY A 83 -16.88 7.45 5.79
CA GLY A 83 -16.07 8.46 5.14
C GLY A 83 -15.45 8.00 3.82
N PHE A 84 -14.71 8.91 3.18
CA PHE A 84 -13.98 8.63 1.95
C PHE A 84 -12.57 8.19 2.27
N ILE A 85 -12.19 7.03 1.74
CA ILE A 85 -10.86 6.45 1.91
C ILE A 85 -10.25 6.12 0.56
N VAL A 86 -8.94 6.22 0.45
CA VAL A 86 -8.18 5.99 -0.78
C VAL A 86 -7.23 4.83 -0.55
N PRO A 87 -7.24 3.77 -1.38
CA PRO A 87 -6.28 2.67 -1.25
C PRO A 87 -4.86 3.17 -1.55
N CYS A 88 -3.86 2.74 -0.77
CA CYS A 88 -2.46 3.08 -1.02
C CYS A 88 -1.64 1.94 -1.64
N GLY A 89 -2.26 0.80 -1.99
CA GLY A 89 -1.55 -0.32 -2.60
C GLY A 89 -0.69 -1.16 -1.65
N ILE A 90 -0.99 -1.16 -0.33
CA ILE A 90 -0.38 -2.10 0.62
C ILE A 90 -1.48 -2.96 1.23
N ASN A 91 -1.32 -4.27 1.12
CA ASN A 91 -2.28 -5.25 1.62
C ASN A 91 -1.55 -6.38 2.36
N ILE A 92 -2.21 -6.95 3.36
CA ILE A 92 -1.84 -8.20 3.98
C ILE A 92 -2.98 -9.18 3.75
N LEU A 93 -2.67 -10.36 3.23
CA LEU A 93 -3.64 -11.39 2.86
C LEU A 93 -3.24 -12.75 3.44
N ASP A 94 -4.22 -13.63 3.60
CA ASP A 94 -4.01 -15.06 3.80
C ASP A 94 -3.70 -15.73 2.45
N ALA A 95 -2.45 -16.14 2.25
CA ALA A 95 -1.96 -16.78 1.03
C ALA A 95 -2.65 -18.13 0.76
N ASP A 96 -3.11 -18.84 1.80
CA ASP A 96 -3.82 -20.11 1.63
C ASP A 96 -5.23 -19.92 1.07
N ARG A 97 -5.72 -18.68 1.04
CA ARG A 97 -7.02 -18.27 0.49
C ARG A 97 -6.89 -17.15 -0.54
N ILE A 98 -5.74 -17.05 -1.22
CA ILE A 98 -5.42 -15.89 -2.07
C ILE A 98 -6.38 -15.68 -3.25
N ARG A 99 -7.08 -16.72 -3.72
CA ARG A 99 -8.07 -16.66 -4.80
C ARG A 99 -9.50 -16.38 -4.33
N VAL A 100 -9.73 -16.28 -3.02
CA VAL A 100 -11.05 -16.06 -2.44
C VAL A 100 -11.07 -14.67 -1.80
N GLU A 101 -12.19 -13.96 -1.93
CA GLU A 101 -12.38 -12.69 -1.23
C GLU A 101 -12.26 -12.89 0.28
N GLN A 102 -11.48 -12.02 0.93
CA GLN A 102 -11.18 -12.09 2.34
C GLN A 102 -11.80 -10.89 3.05
N GLU A 103 -12.40 -11.13 4.21
CA GLU A 103 -12.88 -10.04 5.03
C GLU A 103 -11.69 -9.18 5.49
N ASP A 104 -11.71 -7.89 5.13
CA ASP A 104 -10.55 -7.02 5.33
C ASP A 104 -10.76 -6.01 6.47
N TYR A 105 -9.72 -5.83 7.28
CA TYR A 105 -9.61 -4.67 8.15
C TYR A 105 -9.10 -3.48 7.33
N ASN A 106 -9.87 -2.40 7.30
CA ASN A 106 -9.50 -1.19 6.58
C ASN A 106 -8.65 -0.30 7.51
N PHE A 107 -7.32 -0.37 7.37
CA PHE A 107 -6.40 0.41 8.21
C PHE A 107 -6.21 1.81 7.64
N ILE A 108 -6.96 2.77 8.19
CA ILE A 108 -6.98 4.16 7.71
C ILE A 108 -5.89 4.98 8.41
N LEU A 109 -5.05 5.62 7.62
CA LEU A 109 -3.91 6.42 8.06
C LEU A 109 -3.97 7.84 7.49
N ASP A 110 -3.22 8.73 8.15
CA ASP A 110 -3.04 10.14 7.79
C ASP A 110 -1.55 10.39 7.50
N TYR A 111 -0.99 9.63 6.56
CA TYR A 111 0.44 9.61 6.22
C TYR A 111 0.65 10.03 4.78
N GLU A 112 1.18 11.24 4.59
CA GLU A 112 1.40 11.83 3.25
C GLU A 112 2.32 10.98 2.37
N VAL A 113 3.30 10.31 2.98
CA VAL A 113 4.23 9.38 2.31
C VAL A 113 3.51 8.23 1.59
N LEU A 114 2.42 7.70 2.14
CA LEU A 114 1.67 6.60 1.52
C LEU A 114 0.60 7.08 0.54
N ALA A 115 0.32 8.38 0.47
CA ALA A 115 -0.58 8.93 -0.53
C ALA A 115 0.11 9.17 -1.89
N LEU A 116 1.44 9.02 -1.95
CA LEU A 116 2.25 9.33 -3.12
C LEU A 116 2.56 8.07 -3.93
N ASN A 117 1.58 7.64 -4.72
CA ASN A 117 1.78 6.74 -5.85
C ASN A 117 2.30 7.57 -7.03
N VAL A 118 3.53 7.30 -7.50
CA VAL A 118 4.12 8.13 -8.57
C VAL A 118 3.69 7.61 -9.94
N ASN A 119 2.57 8.11 -10.44
CA ASN A 119 2.00 7.77 -11.75
C ASN A 119 2.02 8.96 -12.73
N THR A 120 2.14 10.19 -12.22
CA THR A 120 2.12 11.43 -12.99
C THR A 120 3.32 12.33 -12.69
N GLN A 121 3.60 13.28 -13.58
CA GLN A 121 4.66 14.29 -13.36
C GLN A 121 4.39 15.16 -12.13
N ALA A 122 3.12 15.45 -11.83
CA ALA A 122 2.74 16.24 -10.67
C ALA A 122 3.06 15.49 -9.36
N GLU A 123 2.75 14.19 -9.30
CA GLU A 123 3.09 13.33 -8.17
C GLU A 123 4.62 13.15 -8.03
N LEU A 124 5.34 12.98 -9.14
CA LEU A 124 6.81 12.94 -9.13
C LEU A 124 7.40 14.21 -8.51
N ALA A 125 6.94 15.38 -8.94
CA ALA A 125 7.42 16.65 -8.40
C ALA A 125 7.12 16.79 -6.90
N VAL A 126 5.99 16.25 -6.42
CA VAL A 126 5.69 16.20 -4.97
C VAL A 126 6.63 15.24 -4.26
N CYS A 127 6.82 14.03 -4.80
CA CYS A 127 7.71 13.02 -4.25
C CYS A 127 9.17 13.51 -4.13
N GLU A 128 9.69 14.21 -5.15
CA GLU A 128 11.04 14.79 -5.12
C GLU A 128 11.21 15.78 -3.97
N ARG A 129 10.22 16.66 -3.74
CA ARG A 129 10.23 17.59 -2.58
C ARG A 129 10.26 16.85 -1.24
N TYR A 130 9.60 15.69 -1.14
CA TYR A 130 9.69 14.86 0.07
C TYR A 130 11.07 14.24 0.22
N LEU A 131 11.63 13.67 -0.85
CA LEU A 131 12.97 13.08 -0.84
C LEU A 131 14.04 14.10 -0.43
N GLU A 132 13.93 15.34 -0.89
CA GLU A 132 14.81 16.44 -0.46
C GLU A 132 14.70 16.70 1.04
N LYS A 133 13.48 16.82 1.58
CA LYS A 133 13.26 16.99 3.03
C LYS A 133 13.87 15.84 3.85
N PHE A 134 13.72 14.60 3.41
CA PHE A 134 14.32 13.43 4.07
C PHE A 134 15.85 13.47 4.05
N ARG A 135 16.44 13.91 2.94
CA ARG A 135 17.90 14.08 2.81
C ARG A 135 18.44 15.16 3.75
N VAL A 136 17.76 16.30 3.84
CA VAL A 136 18.13 17.39 4.75
C VAL A 136 18.00 16.96 6.21
N ALA A 137 16.92 16.27 6.58
CA ALA A 137 16.71 15.77 7.94
C ALA A 137 17.80 14.77 8.36
N LYS A 138 18.25 13.88 7.46
CA LYS A 138 19.34 12.94 7.74
C LYS A 138 20.71 13.61 7.89
N ASN A 139 20.95 14.74 7.21
CA ASN A 139 22.21 15.48 7.30
C ASN A 139 22.26 16.45 8.49
N SER A 140 21.19 16.53 9.29
CA SER A 140 21.06 17.43 10.45
C SER A 140 21.11 16.68 11.80
N CYS A 141 21.28 15.35 11.76
CA CYS A 141 21.56 14.47 12.91
C CYS A 141 22.98 13.94 12.81
#